data_AF-A0A938AS36-F1
#
_entry.id   AF-A0A938AS36-F1
#
_cell.length_a   1.000
_cell.length_b   1.000
_cell.length_c   1.000
_cell.angle_alpha   90.00
_cell.angle_beta   90.00
_cell.angle_gamma   90.00
#
_symmetry.space_group_name_H-M   'P 1'
#
loop_
_entity.id
_entity.type
_entity.pdbx_description
1 polymer ?
#
loop_
_entity_poly.entity_id
_entity_poly.type
_entity_poly.pdbx_seq_one_letter_code
_entity_poly.pdbx_strand_id
1 'polypeptide(L)'
;MDLSEFKSKLPGYVATGLCILVTSWWTTFMLQEMFFEGWYRAFDWLFFLLPGTACLALTLVAITWPRLGGWLLIVIGGGFNAAWLWRYQVTLGFGLTIPELLTMFAVSGLLVLVGGLFLLEGRRRRRASASPEPRWWRRNWRYLLAIGIPVLLGVAVSIEPARRLPGRVDDGYRGERLIEGHGVTLTWAPAGPGWGNVMPVPNWNQIALYGLPPVGFDDKERGRDGQCYRGSDVGCATADDLRRYNVCRYLSADGTRLMGEPQDYWR
;
A
#
# COMPACT_ATOMS: atom_id res chain seq x y z
N MET A 1 26.04 -16.59 -29.71
CA MET A 1 25.09 -15.51 -30.08
C MET A 1 25.94 -14.33 -30.49
N ASP A 2 25.75 -13.83 -31.70
CA ASP A 2 26.48 -12.65 -32.19
C ASP A 2 26.02 -11.39 -31.42
N LEU A 3 26.92 -10.42 -31.24
CA LEU A 3 26.66 -9.17 -30.52
C LEU A 3 25.51 -8.37 -31.17
N SER A 4 25.40 -8.44 -32.50
CA SER A 4 24.34 -7.80 -33.28
C SER A 4 22.96 -8.38 -32.94
N GLU A 5 22.89 -9.72 -32.84
CA GLU A 5 21.68 -10.47 -32.48
C GLU A 5 21.26 -10.15 -31.03
N PHE A 6 22.22 -10.06 -30.10
CA PHE A 6 21.95 -9.69 -28.72
C PHE A 6 21.36 -8.28 -28.60
N LYS A 7 21.98 -7.30 -29.26
CA LYS A 7 21.50 -5.91 -29.30
C LYS A 7 20.08 -5.81 -29.88
N SER A 8 19.73 -6.67 -30.83
CA SER A 8 18.38 -6.72 -31.40
C SER A 8 17.33 -7.19 -30.39
N LYS A 9 17.68 -8.12 -29.48
CA LYS A 9 16.80 -8.71 -28.47
C LYS A 9 16.80 -7.96 -27.13
N LEU A 10 17.80 -7.12 -26.88
CA LEU A 10 18.03 -6.42 -25.62
C LEU A 10 16.79 -5.67 -25.09
N PRO A 11 16.04 -4.86 -25.87
CA PRO A 11 14.88 -4.13 -25.34
C PRO A 11 13.82 -5.06 -24.72
N GLY A 12 13.60 -6.22 -25.36
CA GLY A 12 12.65 -7.21 -24.87
C GLY A 12 13.10 -7.88 -23.58
N TYR A 13 14.40 -8.16 -23.44
CA TYR A 13 14.95 -8.70 -22.19
C TYR A 13 14.91 -7.69 -21.05
N VAL A 14 15.24 -6.43 -21.31
CA VAL A 14 15.14 -5.35 -20.33
C VAL A 14 13.69 -5.16 -19.89
N ALA A 15 12.75 -5.06 -20.84
CA ALA A 15 11.32 -4.93 -20.53
C ALA A 15 10.79 -6.11 -19.71
N THR A 16 11.14 -7.34 -20.10
CA THR A 16 10.76 -8.55 -19.37
C THR A 16 11.34 -8.53 -17.96
N GLY A 17 12.62 -8.22 -17.79
CA GLY A 17 13.27 -8.15 -16.48
C GLY A 17 12.60 -7.13 -15.56
N LEU A 18 12.28 -5.93 -16.06
CA LEU A 18 11.59 -4.89 -15.31
C LEU A 18 10.18 -5.33 -14.88
N CYS A 19 9.40 -5.95 -15.77
CA CYS A 19 8.08 -6.51 -15.41
C CYS A 19 8.17 -7.59 -14.33
N ILE A 20 9.19 -8.46 -14.41
CA ILE A 20 9.42 -9.50 -13.39
C ILE A 20 9.73 -8.87 -12.05
N LEU A 21 10.60 -7.85 -12.01
CA LEU A 21 10.95 -7.15 -10.77
C LEU A 21 9.71 -6.49 -10.14
N VAL A 22 8.92 -5.76 -10.94
CA VAL A 22 7.69 -5.10 -10.45
C VAL A 22 6.66 -6.13 -9.97
N THR A 23 6.45 -7.21 -10.74
CA THR A 23 5.52 -8.29 -10.35
C THR A 23 5.97 -8.98 -9.07
N SER A 24 7.28 -9.20 -8.92
CA SER A 24 7.88 -9.80 -7.72
C SER A 24 7.69 -8.91 -6.50
N TRP A 25 7.96 -7.61 -6.63
CA TRP A 25 7.74 -6.63 -5.57
C TRP A 25 6.28 -6.58 -5.11
N TRP A 26 5.35 -6.48 -6.06
CA TRP A 26 3.92 -6.48 -5.73
C TRP A 26 3.46 -7.81 -5.11
N THR A 27 4.05 -8.93 -5.53
CA THR A 27 3.77 -10.24 -4.95
C THR A 27 4.24 -10.33 -3.50
N THR A 28 5.43 -9.83 -3.19
CA THR A 28 5.92 -9.80 -1.81
C THR A 28 5.09 -8.88 -0.94
N PHE A 29 4.77 -7.68 -1.43
CA PHE A 29 3.95 -6.71 -0.70
C PHE A 29 2.56 -7.26 -0.42
N MET A 30 1.87 -7.79 -1.42
CA MET A 30 0.50 -8.30 -1.23
C MET A 30 0.41 -9.45 -0.23
N LEU A 31 1.40 -10.36 -0.21
CA LEU A 31 1.39 -11.49 0.71
C LEU A 31 1.65 -11.03 2.14
N GLN A 32 2.52 -10.04 2.32
CA GLN A 32 2.72 -9.41 3.62
C GLN A 32 1.43 -8.76 4.12
N GLU A 33 0.79 -7.92 3.30
CA GLU A 33 -0.47 -7.26 3.66
C GLU A 33 -1.60 -8.27 3.90
N MET A 34 -1.68 -9.34 3.09
CA MET A 34 -2.65 -10.43 3.28
C MET A 34 -2.50 -11.08 4.66
N PHE A 35 -1.27 -11.32 5.11
CA PHE A 35 -1.01 -11.88 6.44
C PHE A 35 -1.04 -10.86 7.58
N PHE A 36 -0.92 -9.57 7.28
CA PHE A 36 -1.01 -8.50 8.26
C PHE A 36 -2.47 -8.12 8.54
N GLU A 37 -3.23 -7.85 7.49
CA GLU A 37 -4.60 -7.34 7.56
C GLU A 37 -5.65 -8.32 7.01
N GLY A 38 -5.34 -9.11 5.98
CA GLY A 38 -6.34 -9.91 5.27
C GLY A 38 -6.77 -11.24 5.93
N TRP A 39 -6.11 -11.65 7.01
CA TRP A 39 -6.22 -13.01 7.55
C TRP A 39 -7.40 -13.24 8.50
N TYR A 40 -7.99 -12.19 9.09
CA TYR A 40 -8.96 -12.32 10.19
C TYR A 40 -10.42 -12.45 9.73
N ARG A 41 -10.73 -12.13 8.46
CA ARG A 41 -12.07 -12.22 7.87
C ARG A 41 -12.05 -13.12 6.64
N ALA A 42 -13.14 -13.87 6.45
CA ALA A 42 -13.31 -14.71 5.28
C ALA A 42 -13.25 -13.86 4.00
N PHE A 43 -12.45 -14.29 3.03
CA PHE A 43 -12.28 -13.67 1.71
C PHE A 43 -11.60 -12.30 1.67
N ASP A 44 -11.37 -11.62 2.79
CA ASP A 44 -10.68 -10.31 2.79
C ASP A 44 -9.27 -10.40 2.18
N TRP A 45 -8.58 -11.53 2.41
CA TRP A 45 -7.31 -11.88 1.79
C TRP A 45 -7.30 -11.78 0.25
N LEU A 46 -8.44 -11.98 -0.43
CA LEU A 46 -8.53 -11.86 -1.90
C LEU A 46 -8.26 -10.43 -2.36
N PHE A 47 -8.76 -9.42 -1.64
CA PHE A 47 -8.56 -8.02 -2.02
C PHE A 47 -7.09 -7.64 -2.00
N PHE A 48 -6.35 -8.16 -1.02
CA PHE A 48 -4.90 -7.95 -0.92
C PHE A 48 -4.15 -8.60 -2.08
N LEU A 49 -4.61 -9.74 -2.60
CA LEU A 49 -3.97 -10.43 -3.73
C LEU A 49 -4.24 -9.80 -5.11
N LEU A 50 -5.25 -8.92 -5.23
CA LEU A 50 -5.63 -8.33 -6.52
C LEU A 50 -4.49 -7.58 -7.22
N PRO A 51 -3.72 -6.68 -6.57
CA PRO A 51 -2.68 -5.91 -7.24
C PRO A 51 -1.58 -6.79 -7.84
N GLY A 52 -1.07 -7.78 -7.09
CA GLY A 52 -0.03 -8.67 -7.60
C GLY A 52 -0.55 -9.60 -8.69
N THR A 53 -1.78 -10.08 -8.57
CA THR A 53 -2.43 -10.88 -9.63
C THR A 53 -2.60 -10.08 -10.93
N ALA A 54 -3.02 -8.81 -10.83
CA ALA A 54 -3.12 -7.90 -11.97
C ALA A 54 -1.74 -7.63 -12.61
N CYS A 55 -0.69 -7.42 -11.80
CA CYS A 55 0.67 -7.25 -12.29
C CYS A 55 1.19 -8.49 -13.02
N LEU A 56 0.94 -9.68 -12.48
CA LEU A 56 1.29 -10.94 -13.12
C LEU A 56 0.55 -11.11 -14.45
N ALA A 57 -0.76 -10.86 -14.47
CA ALA A 57 -1.56 -10.94 -15.69
C ALA A 57 -1.03 -9.98 -16.78
N LEU A 58 -0.75 -8.72 -16.42
CA LEU A 58 -0.17 -7.74 -17.35
C LEU A 58 1.21 -8.17 -17.86
N THR A 59 2.05 -8.72 -17.00
CA THR A 59 3.37 -9.27 -17.39
C THR A 59 3.22 -10.41 -18.39
N LEU A 60 2.31 -11.35 -18.14
CA LEU A 60 2.05 -12.48 -19.04
C LEU A 60 1.48 -12.00 -20.39
N VAL A 61 0.57 -11.03 -20.38
CA VAL A 61 0.03 -10.39 -21.59
C VAL A 61 1.14 -9.70 -22.38
N ALA A 62 2.05 -8.98 -21.72
CA ALA A 62 3.16 -8.28 -22.38
C ALA A 62 4.20 -9.24 -22.97
N ILE A 63 4.51 -10.36 -22.30
CA ILE A 63 5.42 -11.38 -22.84
C ILE A 63 4.80 -12.09 -24.06
N THR A 64 3.51 -12.43 -23.96
CA THR A 64 2.75 -13.17 -24.99
C THR A 64 2.47 -12.31 -26.22
N TRP A 65 2.01 -11.09 -25.99
CA TRP A 65 1.65 -10.14 -27.03
C TRP A 65 2.33 -8.79 -26.79
N PRO A 66 3.62 -8.64 -27.12
CA PRO A 66 4.39 -7.42 -26.83
C PRO A 66 3.75 -6.13 -27.34
N ARG A 67 3.00 -6.18 -28.45
CA ARG A 67 2.29 -4.99 -28.94
C ARG A 67 1.08 -4.61 -28.09
N LEU A 68 0.27 -5.60 -27.74
CA LEU A 68 -0.91 -5.40 -26.90
C LEU A 68 -0.48 -4.99 -25.48
N GLY A 69 0.41 -5.76 -24.86
CA GLY A 69 0.90 -5.43 -23.52
C GLY A 69 1.67 -4.11 -23.50
N GLY A 70 2.45 -3.80 -24.55
CA GLY A 70 3.11 -2.51 -24.68
C GLY A 70 2.13 -1.33 -24.66
N TRP A 71 1.05 -1.41 -25.43
CA TRP A 71 -0.01 -0.39 -25.41
C TRP A 71 -0.77 -0.34 -24.09
N LEU A 72 -1.11 -1.49 -23.49
CA LEU A 72 -1.79 -1.54 -22.20
C LEU A 72 -0.96 -0.84 -21.12
N LEU A 73 0.35 -1.11 -21.04
CA LEU A 73 1.24 -0.47 -20.09
C LEU A 73 1.35 1.05 -20.31
N ILE A 74 1.39 1.49 -21.57
CA ILE A 74 1.40 2.93 -21.91
C ILE A 74 0.08 3.60 -21.51
N VAL A 75 -1.06 2.97 -21.80
CA VAL A 75 -2.38 3.54 -21.47
C VAL A 75 -2.60 3.58 -19.97
N ILE A 76 -2.27 2.51 -19.25
CA ILE A 76 -2.40 2.46 -17.78
C ILE A 76 -1.46 3.48 -17.14
N GLY A 77 -0.17 3.46 -17.48
CA GLY A 77 0.82 4.37 -16.90
C GLY A 77 0.57 5.84 -17.26
N GLY A 78 0.32 6.11 -18.55
CA GLY A 78 0.04 7.47 -19.04
C GLY A 78 -1.29 8.01 -18.53
N GLY A 79 -2.34 7.18 -18.50
CA GLY A 79 -3.65 7.54 -17.96
C GLY A 79 -3.59 7.88 -16.48
N PHE A 80 -2.88 7.06 -15.68
CA PHE A 80 -2.67 7.34 -14.25
C PHE A 80 -1.92 8.66 -14.05
N ASN A 81 -0.84 8.89 -14.81
CA ASN A 81 -0.04 10.11 -14.70
C ASN A 81 -0.87 11.36 -15.07
N ALA A 82 -1.63 11.30 -16.16
CA ALA A 82 -2.52 12.39 -16.57
C ALA A 82 -3.60 12.68 -15.53
N ALA A 83 -4.24 11.65 -14.97
CA ALA A 83 -5.24 11.81 -13.92
C ALA A 83 -4.66 12.39 -12.63
N TRP A 84 -3.45 11.97 -12.26
CA TRP A 84 -2.74 12.51 -11.10
C TRP A 84 -2.37 13.99 -11.32
N LEU A 85 -1.77 14.34 -12.46
CA LEU A 85 -1.42 15.72 -12.80
C LEU A 85 -2.65 16.62 -12.78
N TRP A 86 -3.77 16.15 -13.35
CA TRP A 86 -5.04 16.86 -13.31
C TRP A 86 -5.50 17.12 -11.88
N ARG A 87 -5.53 16.09 -11.02
CA ARG A 87 -5.93 16.23 -9.62
C ARG A 87 -4.98 17.17 -8.85
N TYR A 88 -3.67 17.06 -9.09
CA TYR A 88 -2.66 17.84 -8.40
C TYR A 88 -2.74 19.33 -8.73
N GLN A 89 -2.86 19.66 -10.02
CA GLN A 89 -2.94 21.05 -10.48
C GLN A 89 -4.32 21.67 -10.27
N VAL A 90 -5.39 20.97 -10.66
CA VAL A 90 -6.74 21.53 -10.72
C VAL A 90 -7.44 21.43 -9.37
N THR A 91 -7.30 20.31 -8.67
CA THR A 91 -8.05 20.07 -7.43
C THR A 91 -7.30 20.55 -6.19
N LEU A 92 -5.97 20.44 -6.18
CA LEU A 92 -5.16 20.78 -5.00
C LEU A 92 -4.43 22.12 -5.13
N GLY A 93 -4.35 22.70 -6.34
CA GLY A 93 -3.75 24.03 -6.57
C GLY A 93 -2.25 24.10 -6.28
N PHE A 94 -1.55 22.96 -6.21
CA PHE A 94 -0.12 22.91 -5.95
C PHE A 94 0.70 23.11 -7.23
N GLY A 95 1.84 23.79 -7.12
CA GLY A 95 2.83 23.88 -8.19
C GLY A 95 3.59 22.56 -8.34
N LEU A 96 3.96 22.19 -9.56
CA LEU A 96 4.76 20.98 -9.82
C LEU A 96 6.21 21.21 -9.41
N THR A 97 6.69 20.46 -8.42
CA THR A 97 8.11 20.44 -8.08
C THR A 97 8.84 19.32 -8.85
N ILE A 98 10.15 19.49 -9.07
CA ILE A 98 10.98 18.45 -9.71
C ILE A 98 10.93 17.12 -8.92
N PRO A 99 11.04 17.11 -7.57
CA PRO A 99 10.94 15.87 -6.78
C PRO A 99 9.61 15.14 -6.99
N GLU A 100 8.50 15.86 -7.05
CA GLU A 100 7.18 15.26 -7.31
C GLU A 100 7.11 14.62 -8.69
N LEU A 101 7.60 15.31 -9.72
CA LEU A 101 7.67 14.79 -11.08
C LEU A 101 8.51 13.52 -11.17
N LEU A 102 9.68 13.50 -10.51
CA LEU A 102 10.55 12.32 -10.46
C LEU A 102 9.89 11.15 -9.72
N THR A 103 9.20 11.42 -8.62
CA THR A 103 8.46 10.41 -7.86
C THR A 103 7.35 9.80 -8.72
N MET A 104 6.57 10.63 -9.41
CA MET A 104 5.49 10.15 -10.27
C MET A 104 5.99 9.46 -11.53
N PHE A 105 7.13 9.90 -12.07
CA PHE A 105 7.82 9.19 -13.15
C PHE A 105 8.24 7.79 -12.72
N ALA A 106 8.78 7.62 -11.50
CA ALA A 106 9.11 6.31 -10.96
C ALA A 106 7.87 5.42 -10.79
N VAL A 107 6.74 5.98 -10.38
CA VAL A 107 5.48 5.21 -10.20
C VAL A 107 4.83 4.81 -11.53
N SER A 108 4.74 5.74 -12.49
CA SER A 108 3.91 5.57 -13.69
C SER A 108 4.65 5.75 -15.02
N GLY A 109 5.66 6.62 -15.05
CA GLY A 109 6.51 6.84 -16.22
C GLY A 109 7.31 5.60 -16.60
N LEU A 110 7.74 4.81 -15.61
CA LEU A 110 8.38 3.51 -15.86
C LEU A 110 7.48 2.53 -16.61
N LEU A 111 6.15 2.54 -16.39
CA LEU A 111 5.22 1.69 -17.15
C LEU A 111 5.16 2.10 -18.62
N VAL A 112 5.17 3.42 -18.89
CA VAL A 112 5.21 3.95 -20.27
C VAL A 112 6.52 3.56 -20.95
N LEU A 113 7.66 3.69 -20.26
CA LEU A 113 8.98 3.28 -20.76
C LEU A 113 9.00 1.78 -21.10
N VAL A 114 8.59 0.93 -20.16
CA VAL A 114 8.52 -0.54 -20.35
C VAL A 114 7.58 -0.89 -21.49
N GLY A 115 6.43 -0.22 -21.59
CA GLY A 115 5.50 -0.39 -22.69
C GLY A 115 6.12 -0.05 -24.04
N GLY A 116 6.87 1.06 -24.12
CA GLY A 116 7.65 1.44 -25.30
C GLY A 116 8.69 0.40 -25.70
N LEU A 117 9.40 -0.21 -24.73
CA LEU A 117 10.35 -1.29 -24.98
C LEU A 117 9.67 -2.54 -25.54
N PHE A 118 8.48 -2.90 -25.04
CA PHE A 118 7.68 -4.00 -25.59
C PHE A 118 7.15 -3.71 -27.00
N LEU A 119 6.78 -2.46 -27.31
CA LEU A 119 6.45 -2.06 -28.68
C LEU A 119 7.65 -2.21 -29.63
N LEU A 120 8.84 -1.82 -29.19
CA LEU A 120 10.08 -2.02 -29.96
C LEU A 120 10.37 -3.50 -30.18
N GLU A 121 10.23 -4.33 -29.14
CA GLU A 121 10.33 -5.79 -29.26
C GLU A 121 9.30 -6.34 -30.26
N GLY A 122 8.03 -5.96 -30.15
CA GLY A 122 6.97 -6.42 -31.04
C GLY A 122 7.18 -6.04 -32.50
N ARG A 123 7.81 -4.89 -32.77
CA ARG A 123 8.24 -4.49 -34.13
C ARG A 123 9.38 -5.36 -34.64
N ARG A 124 10.37 -5.67 -33.79
CA ARG A 124 11.53 -6.49 -34.16
C ARG A 124 11.19 -7.96 -34.35
N ARG A 125 10.34 -8.55 -33.48
CA ARG A 125 9.88 -9.94 -33.59
C ARG A 125 9.19 -10.23 -34.92
N ARG A 126 8.39 -9.29 -35.46
CA ARG A 126 7.76 -9.47 -36.79
C ARG A 126 8.75 -9.55 -37.95
N ARG A 127 9.93 -8.92 -37.82
CA ARG A 127 10.97 -8.92 -38.85
C ARG A 127 11.86 -10.17 -38.78
N ALA A 128 11.85 -10.85 -37.64
CA ALA A 128 12.67 -12.03 -37.41
C ALA A 128 11.87 -13.30 -37.73
N SER A 129 12.12 -13.89 -38.89
CA SER A 129 11.65 -15.23 -39.26
C SER A 129 12.61 -16.29 -38.71
N ALA A 130 12.66 -16.45 -37.39
CA ALA A 130 13.49 -17.47 -36.76
C ALA A 130 12.70 -18.77 -36.58
N SER A 131 13.30 -19.91 -36.92
CA SER A 131 12.76 -21.23 -36.61
C SER A 131 12.58 -21.38 -35.09
N PRO A 132 11.48 -21.99 -34.63
CA PRO A 132 11.22 -22.13 -33.20
C PRO A 132 12.28 -23.01 -32.53
N GLU A 133 12.75 -22.57 -31.36
CA GLU A 133 13.70 -23.32 -30.53
C GLU A 133 13.11 -24.70 -30.14
N PRO A 134 13.83 -25.81 -30.37
CA PRO A 134 13.30 -27.16 -30.15
C PRO A 134 13.13 -27.50 -28.66
N ARG A 135 13.94 -26.91 -27.78
CA ARG A 135 13.85 -27.15 -26.33
C ARG A 135 12.75 -26.29 -25.72
N TRP A 136 11.67 -26.92 -25.25
CA TRP A 136 10.50 -26.25 -24.68
C TRP A 136 10.84 -25.23 -23.58
N TRP A 137 11.76 -25.56 -22.67
CA TRP A 137 12.13 -24.67 -21.57
C TRP A 137 12.89 -23.42 -22.07
N ARG A 138 13.74 -23.56 -23.09
CA ARG A 138 14.43 -22.43 -23.74
C ARG A 138 13.48 -21.57 -24.53
N ARG A 139 12.41 -22.14 -25.08
CA ARG A 139 11.34 -21.38 -25.73
C ARG A 139 10.51 -20.57 -24.73
N ASN A 140 10.26 -21.14 -23.55
CA ASN A 140 9.35 -20.58 -22.55
C ASN A 140 10.04 -19.95 -21.33
N TRP A 141 11.36 -19.76 -21.35
CA TRP A 141 12.12 -19.30 -20.18
C TRP A 141 11.62 -17.97 -19.60
N ARG A 142 11.11 -17.04 -20.43
CA ARG A 142 10.52 -15.78 -19.96
C ARG A 142 9.30 -16.00 -19.07
N TYR A 143 8.45 -16.96 -19.42
CA TYR A 143 7.29 -17.35 -18.61
C TYR A 143 7.74 -18.05 -17.32
N LEU A 144 8.72 -18.95 -17.43
CA LEU A 144 9.28 -19.65 -16.28
C LEU A 144 9.84 -18.66 -15.25
N LEU A 145 10.56 -17.63 -15.69
CA LEU A 145 11.05 -16.59 -14.78
C LEU A 145 9.94 -15.68 -14.28
N ALA A 146 9.01 -15.26 -15.15
CA ALA A 146 7.93 -14.36 -14.78
C ALA A 146 6.92 -14.95 -13.79
N ILE A 147 6.75 -16.26 -13.79
CA ILE A 147 5.92 -16.98 -12.81
C ILE A 147 6.79 -17.46 -11.64
N GLY A 148 7.92 -18.10 -11.96
CA GLY A 148 8.76 -18.77 -10.97
C GLY A 148 9.36 -17.83 -9.94
N ILE A 149 9.88 -16.66 -10.35
CA ILE A 149 10.51 -15.72 -9.40
C ILE A 149 9.48 -15.16 -8.40
N PRO A 150 8.33 -14.57 -8.83
CA PRO A 150 7.31 -14.12 -7.89
C PRO A 150 6.76 -15.23 -6.99
N VAL A 151 6.54 -16.44 -7.53
CA VAL A 151 6.06 -17.58 -6.72
C VAL A 151 7.08 -17.98 -5.66
N LEU A 152 8.35 -18.11 -6.02
CA LEU A 152 9.41 -18.46 -5.06
C LEU A 152 9.55 -17.42 -3.95
N LEU A 153 9.53 -16.14 -4.31
CA LEU A 153 9.55 -15.04 -3.35
C LEU A 153 8.30 -15.04 -2.48
N GLY A 154 7.13 -15.27 -3.08
CA GLY A 154 5.87 -15.35 -2.36
C GLY A 154 5.87 -16.48 -1.33
N VAL A 155 6.33 -17.67 -1.71
CA VAL A 155 6.52 -18.79 -0.78
C VAL A 155 7.47 -18.37 0.34
N ALA A 156 8.63 -17.80 0.02
CA ALA A 156 9.64 -17.42 1.02
C ALA A 156 9.08 -16.43 2.06
N VAL A 157 8.38 -15.37 1.64
CA VAL A 157 7.78 -14.39 2.58
C VAL A 157 6.58 -14.94 3.35
N SER A 158 5.97 -16.03 2.86
CA SER A 158 4.81 -16.66 3.51
C SER A 158 5.18 -17.67 4.60
N ILE A 159 6.44 -18.15 4.65
CA ILE A 159 6.83 -19.22 5.59
C ILE A 159 6.64 -18.80 7.05
N GLU A 160 7.13 -17.62 7.45
CA GLU A 160 7.01 -17.16 8.84
C GLU A 160 5.54 -16.89 9.23
N PRO A 161 4.76 -16.10 8.45
CA PRO A 161 3.38 -15.81 8.84
C PRO A 161 2.51 -17.06 8.85
N ALA A 162 2.69 -17.99 7.90
CA ALA A 162 1.95 -19.24 7.86
C ALA A 162 2.25 -20.15 9.07
N ARG A 163 3.42 -20.00 9.72
CA ARG A 163 3.73 -20.69 10.98
C ARG A 163 3.16 -19.96 12.19
N ARG A 164 3.20 -18.63 12.18
CA ARG A 164 2.77 -17.79 13.31
C ARG A 164 1.25 -17.72 13.46
N LEU A 165 0.52 -17.60 12.35
CA LEU A 165 -0.93 -17.36 12.35
C LEU A 165 -1.77 -18.50 12.92
N PRO A 166 -1.52 -19.80 12.64
CA PRO A 166 -2.29 -20.89 13.23
C PRO A 166 -2.20 -20.95 14.76
N GLY A 167 -1.14 -20.39 15.36
CA GLY A 167 -0.98 -20.29 16.80
C GLY A 167 -1.76 -19.13 17.43
N ARG A 168 -2.40 -18.27 16.63
CA ARG A 168 -3.21 -17.16 17.17
C ARG A 168 -4.56 -17.70 17.64
N VAL A 169 -4.85 -17.49 18.91
CA VAL A 169 -6.15 -17.77 19.50
C VAL A 169 -6.99 -16.50 19.42
N ASP A 170 -8.11 -16.57 18.68
CA ASP A 170 -9.15 -15.55 18.74
C ASP A 170 -10.24 -16.03 19.69
N ASP A 171 -10.28 -15.47 20.89
CA ASP A 171 -11.26 -15.74 21.93
C ASP A 171 -12.45 -14.76 21.87
N GLY A 172 -12.58 -13.98 20.79
CA GLY A 172 -13.74 -13.11 20.51
C GLY A 172 -13.84 -11.86 21.38
N TYR A 173 -13.16 -11.79 22.51
CA TYR A 173 -13.18 -10.61 23.36
C TYR A 173 -12.22 -9.54 22.83
N ARG A 174 -12.75 -8.33 22.69
CA ARG A 174 -12.07 -7.16 22.12
C ARG A 174 -11.95 -6.00 23.12
N GLY A 175 -12.38 -6.19 24.37
CA GLY A 175 -12.24 -5.20 25.43
C GLY A 175 -10.80 -5.11 25.97
N GLU A 176 -10.64 -4.39 27.08
CA GLU A 176 -9.36 -4.28 27.77
C GLU A 176 -8.81 -5.64 28.23
N ARG A 177 -7.52 -5.86 28.00
CA ARG A 177 -6.77 -7.00 28.50
C ARG A 177 -5.44 -6.59 29.07
N LEU A 178 -5.11 -7.19 30.19
CA LEU A 178 -3.73 -7.25 30.65
C LEU A 178 -2.98 -8.28 29.80
N ILE A 179 -1.87 -7.87 29.20
CA ILE A 179 -0.95 -8.73 28.45
C ILE A 179 0.40 -8.69 29.16
N GLU A 180 0.82 -9.83 29.68
CA GLU A 180 2.10 -10.01 30.35
C GLU A 180 3.02 -10.86 29.47
N GLY A 181 4.25 -10.39 29.26
CA GLY A 181 5.25 -11.10 28.47
C GLY A 181 6.56 -10.33 28.38
N HIS A 182 7.69 -11.03 28.21
CA HIS A 182 9.02 -10.40 28.10
C HIS A 182 9.36 -9.40 29.23
N GLY A 183 8.85 -9.62 30.44
CA GLY A 183 9.09 -8.73 31.59
C GLY A 183 8.32 -7.40 31.54
N VAL A 184 7.37 -7.24 30.61
CA VAL A 184 6.47 -6.08 30.55
C VAL A 184 5.02 -6.50 30.81
N THR A 185 4.26 -5.61 31.43
CA THR A 185 2.81 -5.72 31.61
C THR A 185 2.18 -4.57 30.83
N LEU A 186 1.36 -4.89 29.84
CA LEU A 186 0.70 -3.93 28.97
C LEU A 186 -0.80 -4.09 29.08
N THR A 187 -1.52 -2.99 29.23
CA THR A 187 -2.97 -2.97 29.02
C THR A 187 -3.25 -2.74 27.54
N TRP A 188 -3.93 -3.68 26.90
CA TRP A 188 -4.29 -3.65 25.49
C TRP A 188 -5.81 -3.72 25.32
N ALA A 189 -6.41 -2.77 24.60
CA ALA A 189 -7.84 -2.76 24.31
C ALA A 189 -8.06 -2.82 22.78
N PRO A 190 -8.19 -4.01 22.16
CA PRO A 190 -8.30 -4.16 20.70
C PRO A 190 -9.47 -3.41 20.05
N ALA A 191 -10.60 -3.28 20.74
CA ALA A 191 -11.75 -2.50 20.26
C ALA A 191 -11.45 -0.99 20.25
N GLY A 192 -10.38 -0.57 20.92
CA GLY A 192 -10.23 0.79 21.40
C GLY A 192 -11.45 1.23 22.21
N PRO A 193 -11.58 2.52 22.53
CA PRO A 193 -12.80 3.06 23.10
C PRO A 193 -13.91 3.29 22.05
N GLY A 194 -13.91 2.52 20.95
CA GLY A 194 -14.97 2.58 19.93
C GLY A 194 -14.87 3.75 18.93
N TRP A 195 -13.72 4.43 18.82
CA TRP A 195 -13.51 5.56 17.90
C TRP A 195 -13.94 5.28 16.45
N GLY A 196 -13.67 4.09 15.93
CA GLY A 196 -14.00 3.71 14.56
C GLY A 196 -15.51 3.62 14.29
N ASN A 197 -16.34 3.58 15.33
CA ASN A 197 -17.80 3.59 15.24
C ASN A 197 -18.37 5.01 15.31
N VAL A 198 -17.56 6.00 15.69
CA VAL A 198 -17.93 7.42 15.66
C VAL A 198 -17.40 7.99 14.34
N MET A 199 -18.29 8.14 13.37
CA MET A 199 -18.01 8.89 12.15
C MET A 199 -18.45 10.33 12.34
N PRO A 200 -17.59 11.33 12.05
CA PRO A 200 -16.21 11.21 11.56
C PRO A 200 -15.22 10.75 12.64
N VAL A 201 -14.20 9.99 12.23
CA VAL A 201 -13.07 9.62 13.11
C VAL A 201 -12.37 10.91 13.56
N PRO A 202 -12.23 11.16 14.87
CA PRO A 202 -11.72 12.43 15.36
C PRO A 202 -10.24 12.60 15.03
N ASN A 203 -9.87 13.83 14.69
CA ASN A 203 -8.50 14.20 14.38
C ASN A 203 -7.67 14.48 15.64
N TRP A 204 -6.37 14.70 15.47
CA TRP A 204 -5.44 14.99 16.57
C TRP A 204 -5.92 16.09 17.52
N ASN A 205 -6.46 17.19 16.98
CA ASN A 205 -6.93 18.30 17.81
C ASN A 205 -8.13 17.89 18.67
N GLN A 206 -9.08 17.16 18.08
CA GLN A 206 -10.26 16.66 18.79
C GLN A 206 -9.89 15.67 19.90
N ILE A 207 -8.86 14.84 19.68
CA ILE A 207 -8.33 13.89 20.67
C ILE A 207 -7.63 14.63 21.82
N ALA A 208 -6.74 15.56 21.48
CA ALA A 208 -5.87 16.25 22.44
C ALA A 208 -6.59 17.34 23.23
N LEU A 209 -7.66 17.92 22.68
CA LEU A 209 -8.43 19.00 23.30
C LEU A 209 -9.77 18.51 23.86
N TYR A 210 -10.05 17.21 23.91
CA TYR A 210 -11.37 16.67 24.30
C TYR A 210 -11.94 17.29 25.58
N GLY A 211 -11.10 17.43 26.61
CA GLY A 211 -11.46 18.02 27.89
C GLY A 211 -11.48 19.54 27.95
N LEU A 212 -11.06 20.23 26.89
CA LEU A 212 -11.14 21.68 26.80
C LEU A 212 -12.61 22.08 26.58
N PRO A 213 -13.20 22.96 27.42
CA PRO A 213 -14.60 23.34 27.29
C PRO A 213 -14.94 23.89 25.88
N PRO A 214 -16.09 23.48 25.30
CA PRO A 214 -17.04 22.49 25.82
C PRO A 214 -16.47 21.07 25.76
N VAL A 215 -16.65 20.25 26.81
CA VAL A 215 -16.13 18.86 26.81
C VAL A 215 -16.77 18.07 25.66
N GLY A 216 -15.96 17.38 24.87
CA GLY A 216 -16.40 16.63 23.68
C GLY A 216 -15.55 16.91 22.44
N PHE A 217 -15.95 16.39 21.28
CA PHE A 217 -15.22 16.59 20.01
C PHE A 217 -15.61 17.86 19.26
N ASP A 218 -16.72 18.47 19.64
CA ASP A 218 -17.28 19.62 18.94
C ASP A 218 -16.33 20.83 19.00
N ASP A 219 -16.30 21.57 17.88
CA ASP A 219 -15.54 22.80 17.63
C ASP A 219 -14.00 22.69 17.77
N LYS A 220 -13.46 21.47 17.90
CA LYS A 220 -12.01 21.24 18.08
C LYS A 220 -11.27 20.81 16.83
N GLU A 221 -11.97 20.56 15.72
CA GLU A 221 -11.34 20.09 14.47
C GLU A 221 -10.19 21.00 14.02
N ARG A 222 -10.34 22.31 14.27
CA ARG A 222 -9.40 23.35 13.91
C ARG A 222 -8.62 23.89 15.11
N GLY A 223 -8.36 23.06 16.12
CA GLY A 223 -7.52 23.44 17.27
C GLY A 223 -8.25 24.29 18.30
N ARG A 224 -7.52 24.96 19.20
CA ARG A 224 -8.09 25.63 20.39
C ARG A 224 -9.07 26.75 20.05
N ASP A 225 -8.72 27.55 19.06
CA ASP A 225 -9.43 28.79 18.70
C ASP A 225 -9.96 28.74 17.26
N GLY A 226 -10.05 27.55 16.68
CA GLY A 226 -10.44 27.37 15.28
C GLY A 226 -9.39 27.76 14.24
N GLN A 227 -8.13 28.03 14.67
CA GLN A 227 -7.06 28.58 13.84
C GLN A 227 -5.98 27.57 13.40
N CYS A 228 -6.14 26.28 13.71
CA CYS A 228 -5.24 25.26 13.17
C CYS A 228 -5.50 25.09 11.66
N TYR A 229 -4.62 25.67 10.84
CA TYR A 229 -4.68 25.62 9.38
C TYR A 229 -3.62 24.69 8.80
N ARG A 230 -3.90 24.11 7.62
CA ARG A 230 -2.92 23.30 6.88
C ARG A 230 -1.74 24.19 6.46
N GLY A 231 -0.57 23.95 7.07
CA GLY A 231 0.69 24.64 6.75
C GLY A 231 1.36 25.35 7.93
N SER A 232 0.70 25.42 9.10
CA SER A 232 1.32 25.91 10.33
C SER A 232 0.76 25.18 11.55
N ASP A 233 1.60 24.95 12.56
CA ASP A 233 1.16 24.37 13.84
C ASP A 233 0.51 25.41 14.78
N VAL A 234 0.39 26.66 14.33
CA VAL A 234 -0.22 27.75 15.11
C VAL A 234 -1.70 27.42 15.39
N GLY A 235 -2.09 27.48 16.67
CA GLY A 235 -3.45 27.18 17.11
C GLY A 235 -3.80 25.68 17.14
N CYS A 236 -2.93 24.80 16.64
CA CYS A 236 -3.10 23.35 16.72
C CYS A 236 -2.84 22.83 18.15
N ALA A 237 -3.41 21.68 18.46
CA ALA A 237 -3.22 21.05 19.76
C ALA A 237 -1.77 20.59 19.93
N THR A 238 -1.23 20.81 21.13
CA THR A 238 0.16 20.51 21.48
C THR A 238 0.28 19.21 22.26
N ALA A 239 1.51 18.72 22.46
CA ALA A 239 1.76 17.61 23.39
C ALA A 239 1.41 17.96 24.85
N ASP A 240 1.45 19.25 25.21
CA ASP A 240 0.97 19.74 26.51
C ASP A 240 -0.55 19.66 26.60
N ASP A 241 -1.27 19.96 25.51
CA ASP A 241 -2.72 19.78 25.43
C ASP A 241 -3.10 18.33 25.62
N LEU A 242 -2.46 17.42 24.88
CA LEU A 242 -2.70 15.99 25.06
C LEU A 242 -2.50 15.60 26.54
N ARG A 243 -1.41 16.00 27.19
CA ARG A 243 -1.20 15.68 28.61
C ARG A 243 -2.28 16.23 29.54
N ARG A 244 -2.90 17.36 29.21
CA ARG A 244 -3.88 18.05 30.07
C ARG A 244 -5.33 17.68 29.78
N TYR A 245 -5.70 17.54 28.51
CA TYR A 245 -7.10 17.50 28.07
C TYR A 245 -7.41 16.29 27.18
N ASN A 246 -6.49 15.34 27.05
CA ASN A 246 -6.74 14.18 26.20
C ASN A 246 -8.03 13.46 26.60
N VAL A 247 -8.64 12.89 25.58
CA VAL A 247 -9.78 11.98 25.66
C VAL A 247 -9.64 10.82 26.65
N CYS A 248 -8.44 10.25 26.86
CA CYS A 248 -8.24 9.06 27.69
C CYS A 248 -8.58 9.37 29.15
N ARG A 249 -8.32 10.61 29.57
CA ARG A 249 -8.76 11.11 30.88
C ARG A 249 -10.26 10.98 31.09
N TYR A 250 -11.07 10.96 30.03
CA TYR A 250 -12.54 10.91 30.08
C TYR A 250 -13.10 9.52 29.78
N LEU A 251 -12.26 8.50 29.63
CA LEU A 251 -12.71 7.13 29.43
C LEU A 251 -13.23 6.53 30.74
N SER A 252 -14.35 5.82 30.66
CA SER A 252 -14.85 4.99 31.75
C SER A 252 -13.79 3.99 32.22
N ALA A 253 -13.93 3.45 33.43
CA ALA A 253 -12.96 2.51 34.00
C ALA A 253 -12.69 1.29 33.10
N ASP A 254 -13.70 0.82 32.37
CA ASP A 254 -13.60 -0.29 31.41
C ASP A 254 -13.16 0.13 30.00
N GLY A 255 -12.91 1.43 29.79
CA GLY A 255 -12.47 2.02 28.52
C GLY A 255 -13.52 2.01 27.41
N THR A 256 -14.78 1.66 27.68
CA THR A 256 -15.80 1.46 26.63
C THR A 256 -16.65 2.69 26.31
N ARG A 257 -16.64 3.72 27.16
CA ARG A 257 -17.48 4.92 27.01
C ARG A 257 -16.72 6.19 27.37
N LEU A 258 -17.14 7.29 26.77
CA LEU A 258 -16.71 8.63 27.14
C LEU A 258 -17.64 9.20 28.20
N MET A 259 -17.05 9.74 29.25
CA MET A 259 -17.74 10.34 30.39
C MET A 259 -17.72 11.87 30.25
N GLY A 260 -18.70 12.55 30.85
CA GLY A 260 -18.75 14.02 30.89
C GLY A 260 -17.69 14.65 31.81
N GLU A 261 -17.07 13.84 32.67
CA GLU A 261 -16.09 14.27 33.68
C GLU A 261 -14.80 13.46 33.59
N PRO A 262 -13.63 14.04 33.93
CA PRO A 262 -12.37 13.30 33.99
C PRO A 262 -12.46 12.13 34.99
N GLN A 263 -12.06 10.95 34.51
CA GLN A 263 -11.97 9.69 35.25
C GLN A 263 -10.52 9.33 35.61
N ASP A 264 -9.55 9.70 34.77
CA ASP A 264 -8.10 9.51 34.99
C ASP A 264 -7.62 8.06 35.23
N TYR A 265 -8.43 7.04 34.89
CA TYR A 265 -8.02 5.63 34.87
C TYR A 265 -7.01 5.33 33.76
N TRP A 266 -7.11 6.08 32.65
CA TRP A 266 -6.31 5.91 31.44
C TRP A 266 -5.49 7.17 31.21
N ARG A 267 -4.17 7.03 31.05
CA ARG A 267 -3.24 8.16 30.86
C ARG A 267 -2.38 7.96 29.62
#